data_AF-A0A956XSX0-F1
#
_entry.id   AF-A0A956XSX0-F1
#
_cell.length_a   1.000
_cell.length_b   1.000
_cell.length_c   1.000
_cell.angle_alpha   90.00
_cell.angle_beta   90.00
_cell.angle_gamma   90.00
#
_symmetry.space_group_name_H-M   'P 1'
#
loop_
_entity.id
_entity.type
_entity.pdbx_description
1 polymer ?
#
loop_
_entity_poly.entity_id
_entity_poly.type
_entity_poly.pdbx_seq_one_letter_code
_entity_poly.pdbx_strand_id
1 'polypeptide(L)'
;GVDDVRQMQQTWQSLEGKIDTARYKHVSDLLMVQEREARWWRDACITYFQSFHGKPIPDGVEPPEHNLDYYRSIVHYYVPGIPERRFGKIGSN
;
A
#
# COMPACT_ATOMS: atom_id res chain seq x y z
N GLY A 1 2.90 -10.88 -2.28
CA GLY A 1 1.95 -10.00 -2.98
C GLY A 1 0.79 -9.65 -2.06
N VAL A 2 -0.26 -8.99 -2.58
CA VAL A 2 -1.45 -8.62 -1.79
C VAL A 2 -2.07 -9.85 -1.12
N ASP A 3 -2.19 -10.96 -1.85
CA ASP A 3 -2.82 -12.18 -1.35
C ASP A 3 -2.03 -12.84 -0.21
N ASP A 4 -0.69 -12.75 -0.23
CA ASP A 4 0.13 -13.23 0.89
C ASP A 4 -0.17 -12.44 2.17
N VAL A 5 -0.34 -11.11 2.08
CA VAL A 5 -0.68 -10.29 3.25
C VAL A 5 -2.10 -10.60 3.74
N ARG A 6 -3.05 -10.86 2.84
CA ARG A 6 -4.39 -11.34 3.20
C ARG A 6 -4.32 -12.69 3.93
N GLN A 7 -3.45 -13.60 3.50
CA GLN A 7 -3.22 -14.88 4.19
C GLN A 7 -2.57 -14.68 5.57
N MET A 8 -1.64 -13.72 5.70
CA MET A 8 -1.05 -13.35 6.99
C MET A 8 -2.11 -12.81 7.95
N GLN A 9 -3.02 -11.96 7.47
CA GLN A 9 -4.15 -11.46 8.27
C GLN A 9 -5.04 -12.59 8.77
N GLN A 10 -5.42 -13.53 7.91
CA GLN A 10 -6.22 -14.71 8.30
C GLN A 10 -5.49 -15.57 9.34
N THR A 11 -4.19 -15.81 9.13
CA THR A 11 -3.36 -16.57 10.06
C THR A 11 -3.31 -15.86 11.42
N TRP A 12 -3.13 -14.54 11.44
CA TRP A 12 -3.10 -13.75 12.68
C TRP A 12 -4.45 -13.79 13.41
N GLN A 13 -5.57 -13.65 12.69
CA GLN A 13 -6.92 -13.75 13.25
C GLN A 13 -7.16 -15.10 13.95
N SER A 14 -6.59 -16.20 13.45
CA SER A 14 -6.71 -17.53 14.09
C SER A 14 -6.02 -17.65 15.47
N LEU A 15 -5.24 -16.63 15.85
CA LEU A 15 -4.55 -16.52 17.14
C LEU A 15 -5.31 -15.66 18.16
N GLU A 16 -6.51 -15.17 17.82
CA GLU A 16 -7.35 -14.42 18.75
C GLU A 16 -7.59 -15.21 20.04
N GLY A 17 -7.47 -14.53 21.19
CA GLY A 17 -7.56 -15.15 22.52
C GLY A 17 -6.35 -15.99 22.96
N LYS A 18 -5.37 -16.24 22.08
CA LYS A 18 -4.10 -16.93 22.41
C LYS A 18 -2.94 -15.96 22.67
N ILE A 19 -3.12 -14.70 22.29
CA ILE A 19 -2.17 -13.60 22.48
C ILE A 19 -2.87 -12.51 23.31
N ASP A 20 -2.12 -11.76 24.11
CA ASP A 20 -2.72 -10.62 24.81
C ASP A 20 -3.30 -9.59 23.85
N THR A 21 -4.35 -8.91 24.30
CA THR A 21 -5.14 -7.99 23.48
C THR A 21 -4.31 -6.86 22.89
N ALA A 22 -3.32 -6.34 23.63
CA ALA A 22 -2.52 -5.19 23.19
C ALA A 22 -1.66 -5.54 21.97
N ARG A 23 -0.88 -6.63 22.05
CA ARG A 23 -0.07 -7.09 20.91
C ARG A 23 -0.92 -7.60 19.76
N TYR A 24 -1.99 -8.35 20.05
CA TYR A 24 -2.91 -8.82 19.02
C TYR A 24 -3.45 -7.65 18.20
N LYS A 25 -4.00 -6.63 18.86
CA LYS A 25 -4.51 -5.44 18.20
C LYS A 25 -3.43 -4.68 17.43
N HIS A 26 -2.27 -4.47 18.05
CA HIS A 26 -1.19 -3.72 17.41
C HIS A 26 -0.74 -4.36 16.09
N VAL A 27 -0.52 -5.68 16.08
CA VAL A 27 -0.11 -6.39 14.86
C VAL A 27 -1.25 -6.46 13.85
N SER A 28 -2.51 -6.62 14.28
CA SER A 28 -3.67 -6.54 13.38
C SER A 28 -3.73 -5.19 12.66
N ASP A 29 -3.50 -4.08 13.38
CA ASP A 29 -3.46 -2.74 12.81
C ASP A 29 -2.32 -2.59 11.78
N LEU A 30 -1.13 -3.12 12.09
CA LEU A 30 0.01 -3.11 11.16
C LEU A 30 -0.26 -3.95 9.90
N LEU A 31 -0.87 -5.13 10.03
CA LEU A 31 -1.21 -5.98 8.89
C LEU A 31 -2.29 -5.35 8.00
N MET A 32 -3.21 -4.56 8.57
CA MET A 32 -4.15 -3.75 7.77
C MET A 32 -3.44 -2.67 6.96
N VAL A 33 -2.46 -1.98 7.57
CA VAL A 33 -1.64 -0.99 6.86
C VAL A 33 -0.84 -1.68 5.74
N GLN A 34 -0.20 -2.80 6.04
CA GLN A 34 0.62 -3.54 5.08
C GLN A 34 -0.19 -4.03 3.87
N GLU A 35 -1.43 -4.49 4.06
CA GLU A 35 -2.27 -4.96 2.96
C GLU A 35 -2.71 -3.80 2.06
N ARG A 36 -3.15 -2.68 2.67
CA ARG A 36 -3.42 -1.44 1.92
C ARG A 36 -2.17 -0.97 1.18
N GLU A 37 -1.00 -1.11 1.79
CA GLU A 37 0.26 -0.75 1.17
C GLU A 37 0.63 -1.63 -0.02
N ALA A 38 0.47 -2.95 0.13
CA ALA A 38 0.68 -3.90 -0.95
C ALA A 38 -0.26 -3.65 -2.13
N ARG A 39 -1.53 -3.27 -1.87
CA ARG A 39 -2.50 -2.94 -2.93
C ARG A 39 -2.08 -1.72 -3.73
N TRP A 40 -1.76 -0.60 -3.09
CA TRP A 40 -1.37 0.59 -3.85
C TRP A 40 -0.07 0.36 -4.63
N TRP A 41 0.89 -0.39 -4.08
CA TRP A 41 2.10 -0.78 -4.80
C TRP A 41 1.79 -1.60 -6.04
N ARG A 42 0.94 -2.63 -5.90
CA ARG A 42 0.49 -3.47 -7.03
C ARG A 42 -0.14 -2.60 -8.12
N ASP A 43 -1.09 -1.76 -7.75
CA ASP A 43 -1.86 -0.96 -8.69
C ASP A 43 -1.00 0.11 -9.39
N ALA A 44 -0.08 0.74 -8.67
CA ALA A 44 0.89 1.68 -9.23
C ALA A 44 1.81 0.99 -10.26
N CYS A 45 2.31 -0.22 -9.94
CA CYS A 45 3.13 -0.99 -10.88
C CYS A 45 2.33 -1.41 -12.12
N ILE A 46 1.11 -1.93 -11.95
CA ILE A 46 0.24 -2.33 -13.07
C ILE A 46 -0.04 -1.13 -13.98
N THR A 47 -0.50 -0.01 -13.43
CA THR A 47 -0.82 1.19 -14.21
C THR A 47 0.42 1.75 -14.92
N TYR A 48 1.58 1.73 -14.28
CA TYR A 48 2.84 2.16 -14.89
C TYR A 48 3.22 1.28 -16.10
N PHE A 49 3.31 -0.04 -15.92
CA PHE A 49 3.70 -0.93 -17.02
C PHE A 49 2.66 -0.99 -18.13
N GLN A 50 1.37 -0.88 -17.78
CA GLN A 50 0.29 -0.76 -18.77
C GLN A 50 0.44 0.51 -19.61
N SER A 51 0.82 1.64 -19.00
CA SER A 51 1.04 2.89 -19.76
C SER A 51 2.19 2.80 -20.76
N PHE A 52 3.18 1.94 -20.50
CA PHE A 52 4.35 1.77 -21.37
C PHE A 52 4.14 0.69 -22.44
N HIS A 53 3.52 -0.45 -22.09
CA HIS A 53 3.37 -1.59 -22.99
C HIS A 53 1.99 -1.71 -23.66
N GLY A 54 0.98 -0.97 -23.19
CA GLY A 54 -0.37 -0.95 -23.76
C GLY A 54 -1.11 -2.30 -23.69
N LYS A 55 -0.63 -3.25 -22.87
CA LYS A 55 -1.24 -4.58 -22.75
C LYS A 55 -2.42 -4.57 -21.77
N PRO A 56 -3.48 -5.36 -22.03
CA PRO A 56 -4.55 -5.55 -21.07
C PRO A 56 -4.03 -6.29 -19.84
N ILE A 57 -4.71 -6.09 -18.71
CA ILE A 57 -4.45 -6.83 -17.47
C ILE A 57 -4.93 -8.28 -17.67
N PRO A 58 -4.17 -9.30 -17.27
CA PRO A 58 -4.59 -10.70 -17.37
C PRO A 58 -5.85 -10.99 -16.56
N ASP A 59 -6.64 -11.96 -17.02
CA ASP A 59 -7.84 -12.42 -16.32
C ASP A 59 -7.51 -12.90 -14.90
N GLY A 60 -8.37 -12.56 -13.93
CA GLY A 60 -8.22 -12.93 -12.53
C GLY A 60 -7.37 -11.97 -11.69
N VAL A 61 -6.71 -10.98 -12.30
CA VAL A 61 -6.05 -9.90 -11.56
C VAL A 61 -7.06 -8.77 -11.31
N GLU A 62 -7.19 -8.36 -10.05
CA GLU A 62 -8.00 -7.19 -9.69
C GLU A 62 -7.50 -5.95 -10.46
N PRO A 63 -8.39 -5.18 -11.13
CA PRO A 63 -7.98 -3.96 -11.80
C PRO A 63 -7.53 -2.90 -10.77
N PRO A 64 -6.57 -2.02 -11.14
CA PRO A 64 -6.19 -0.88 -10.33
C PRO A 64 -7.39 -0.03 -9.90
N GLU A 65 -7.43 0.36 -8.63
CA GLU A 65 -8.53 1.19 -8.11
C GLU A 65 -8.52 2.61 -8.72
N HIS A 66 -7.34 3.11 -9.07
CA HIS A 66 -7.15 4.44 -9.65
C HIS A 66 -6.26 4.41 -10.90
N ASN A 67 -6.10 5.55 -11.56
CA ASN A 67 -5.24 5.69 -12.74
C ASN A 67 -3.78 6.02 -12.35
N LEU A 68 -2.88 6.03 -13.35
CA LEU A 68 -1.46 6.30 -13.12
C LEU A 68 -1.20 7.68 -12.50
N ASP A 69 -1.98 8.71 -12.86
CA ASP A 69 -1.79 10.07 -12.34
C ASP A 69 -2.12 10.16 -10.85
N TYR A 70 -3.12 9.41 -10.38
CA TYR A 70 -3.39 9.27 -8.95
C TYR A 70 -2.16 8.70 -8.23
N TYR A 71 -1.61 7.56 -8.69
CA TYR A 71 -0.48 6.92 -8.01
C TYR A 71 0.80 7.78 -8.07
N ARG A 72 1.01 8.57 -9.13
CA ARG A 72 2.10 9.56 -9.22
C ARG A 72 1.96 10.72 -8.24
N SER A 73 0.74 11.02 -7.80
CA SER A 73 0.46 12.12 -6.87
C SER A 73 0.67 11.73 -5.40
N ILE A 74 0.87 10.45 -5.10
CA ILE A 74 1.09 9.96 -3.73
C ILE A 74 2.42 10.52 -3.21
N VAL A 75 2.34 11.26 -2.09
CA VAL A 75 3.51 11.81 -1.40
C VAL A 75 3.77 10.97 -0.15
N HIS A 76 4.98 10.39 -0.07
CA HIS A 76 5.41 9.68 1.13
C HIS A 76 6.23 10.61 2.03
N TYR A 77 5.73 10.87 3.24
CA TYR A 77 6.37 11.78 4.19
C TYR A 77 7.50 11.14 5.01
N TYR A 78 7.63 9.81 5.01
CA TYR A 78 8.53 9.08 5.91
C TYR A 78 9.31 7.93 5.22
N VAL A 79 9.81 8.15 4.00
CA VAL A 79 10.71 7.19 3.32
C VAL A 79 12.16 7.61 3.55
N PRO A 80 12.99 6.80 4.26
CA PRO A 80 14.41 7.10 4.44
C PRO A 80 15.10 7.29 3.08
N GLY A 81 15.81 8.41 2.90
CA GLY A 81 16.55 8.72 1.66
C GLY A 81 15.82 9.59 0.64
N ILE A 82 14.53 9.92 0.85
CA ILE A 82 13.88 11.03 0.13
C ILE A 82 14.03 12.28 1.02
N PRO A 83 14.61 13.38 0.53
CA PRO A 83 14.65 14.62 1.31
C PRO A 83 13.21 14.99 1.64
N GLU A 84 12.89 15.05 2.94
CA GLU A 84 11.60 15.54 3.40
C GLU A 84 11.35 16.88 2.69
N ARG A 85 10.32 16.99 1.85
CA ARG A 85 9.74 18.30 1.53
C ARG A 85 8.99 18.77 2.78
N ARG A 86 9.72 19.00 3.86
CA ARG A 86 9.25 19.64 5.08
C ARG A 86 8.86 21.06 4.71
N PHE A 87 7.56 21.30 4.66
CA PHE A 87 6.91 22.59 4.58
C PHE A 87 7.31 23.39 3.33
N GLY A 88 6.38 23.53 2.39
CA GLY A 88 6.47 24.61 1.41
C GLY A 88 6.79 25.90 2.15
N LYS A 89 7.81 26.63 1.67
CA LYS A 89 8.16 27.95 2.19
C LYS A 89 6.89 28.77 2.34
N ILE A 90 6.50 29.03 3.57
CA ILE A 90 5.60 30.13 3.89
C ILE A 90 6.45 31.39 3.66
N GLY A 91 6.22 32.09 2.56
CA GLY A 91 6.67 33.48 2.35
C GLY A 91 7.64 33.73 1.19
N SER A 92 7.34 34.83 0.47
CA SER A 92 8.03 35.51 -0.65
C SER A 92 7.51 35.07 -2.02
N ASN A 93 6.73 35.88 -2.75
CA ASN A 93 6.65 37.33 -2.85
C ASN A 93 5.20 37.80 -3.02
#